data_AF-A0A6S6QUI4-F1
#
_entry.id   AF-A0A6S6QUI4-F1
#
_cell.length_a   1.000
_cell.length_b   1.000
_cell.length_c   1.000
_cell.angle_alpha   90.00
_cell.angle_beta   90.00
_cell.angle_gamma   90.00
#
_symmetry.space_group_name_H-M   'P 1'
#
loop_
_entity.id
_entity.type
_entity.pdbx_description
1 polymer ?
#
loop_
_entity_poly.entity_id
_entity_poly.type
_entity_poly.pdbx_seq_one_letter_code
_entity_poly.pdbx_strand_id
1 'polypeptide(L)'
;MSDAEDPLLDDDTPDDPVTVERRIDELLAAAFAGRGEIFANEDAAHLAVSKKAADRLVELKLARFSGEGRTRVEVTNAGRYWALNGGYMGFLKEIPPGGGGGGGRNQNPEFQALRMNYMKLRLNTFWLSFGLSIAGFIISMISLAVAALTGQTFFHR
;
A
#
# COMPACT_ATOMS: atom_id res chain seq x y z
N MET A 1 -39.81 40.09 9.42
CA MET A 1 -40.35 38.84 8.85
C MET A 1 -40.26 39.01 7.34
N SER A 2 -39.10 38.67 6.80
CA SER A 2 -38.81 38.72 5.36
C SER A 2 -37.93 37.51 5.13
N ASP A 3 -38.50 36.60 4.36
CA ASP A 3 -38.14 35.20 4.23
C ASP A 3 -36.70 34.98 3.78
N ALA A 4 -36.05 34.07 4.48
CA ALA A 4 -34.83 33.42 4.07
C ALA A 4 -35.21 32.30 3.10
N GLU A 5 -35.10 32.57 1.80
CA GLU A 5 -34.94 31.52 0.79
C GLU A 5 -33.47 31.55 0.36
N ASP A 6 -32.66 30.79 1.10
CA ASP A 6 -31.30 30.43 0.75
C ASP A 6 -31.42 29.28 -0.28
N PRO A 7 -31.08 29.48 -1.57
CA PRO A 7 -31.18 28.42 -2.57
C PRO A 7 -30.00 27.47 -2.40
N LEU A 8 -30.14 26.55 -1.45
CA LEU A 8 -29.18 25.48 -1.20
C LEU A 8 -29.23 24.47 -2.36
N LEU A 9 -28.25 24.58 -3.26
CA LEU A 9 -27.43 23.46 -3.77
C LEU A 9 -28.17 22.17 -4.18
N ASP A 10 -28.97 22.21 -5.24
CA ASP A 10 -29.37 21.03 -6.03
C ASP A 10 -28.78 21.11 -7.45
N ASP A 11 -27.48 21.41 -7.56
CA ASP A 11 -26.73 21.26 -8.81
C ASP A 11 -25.91 19.96 -8.77
N ASP A 12 -26.59 18.83 -8.54
CA ASP A 12 -26.05 17.49 -8.79
C ASP A 12 -26.02 17.25 -10.31
N THR A 13 -25.24 18.07 -11.02
CA THR A 13 -24.96 17.82 -12.43
C THR A 13 -24.16 16.51 -12.51
N PRO A 14 -24.62 15.51 -13.29
CA PRO A 14 -23.98 14.19 -13.34
C PRO A 14 -22.56 14.19 -13.92
N ASP A 15 -22.03 15.35 -14.29
CA ASP A 15 -20.66 15.52 -14.80
C ASP A 15 -19.76 16.36 -13.87
N ASP A 16 -20.23 16.76 -12.68
CA ASP A 16 -19.36 17.44 -11.72
C ASP A 16 -18.17 16.53 -11.33
N PRO A 17 -16.91 16.97 -11.55
CA PRO A 17 -15.72 16.21 -11.16
C PRO A 17 -15.74 15.81 -9.68
N VAL A 18 -16.31 16.62 -8.79
CA VAL A 18 -16.38 16.31 -7.35
C VAL A 18 -17.25 15.08 -7.09
N THR A 19 -18.38 14.99 -7.79
CA THR A 19 -19.32 13.86 -7.70
C THR A 19 -18.70 12.57 -8.23
N VAL A 20 -17.93 12.66 -9.32
CA VAL A 20 -17.20 11.52 -9.87
C VAL A 20 -16.11 11.05 -8.90
N GLU A 21 -15.31 11.95 -8.34
CA GLU A 21 -14.23 11.61 -7.40
C GLU A 21 -14.75 10.96 -6.12
N ARG A 22 -15.83 11.50 -5.54
CA ARG A 22 -16.51 10.89 -4.40
C ARG A 22 -16.99 9.48 -4.74
N ARG A 23 -17.58 9.29 -5.93
CA ARG A 23 -18.05 7.98 -6.37
C ARG A 23 -16.92 6.99 -6.58
N ILE A 24 -15.76 7.45 -7.04
CA ILE A 24 -14.55 6.62 -7.17
C ILE A 24 -14.10 6.10 -5.80
N ASP A 25 -14.07 6.96 -4.78
CA ASP A 25 -13.66 6.57 -3.43
C ASP A 25 -14.61 5.54 -2.82
N GLU A 26 -15.92 5.78 -2.94
CA GLU A 26 -16.97 4.85 -2.50
C GLU A 26 -16.86 3.49 -3.20
N LEU A 27 -16.67 3.49 -4.53
CA LEU A 27 -16.56 2.27 -5.31
C LEU A 27 -15.30 1.47 -4.96
N LEU A 28 -14.18 2.15 -4.69
CA LEU A 28 -12.94 1.52 -4.23
C LEU A 28 -13.13 0.86 -2.85
N ALA A 29 -13.76 1.55 -1.91
CA ALA A 29 -14.07 1.03 -0.58
C ALA A 29 -15.07 -0.14 -0.64
N ALA A 30 -16.11 -0.03 -1.47
CA ALA A 30 -17.10 -1.08 -1.68
C ALA A 30 -16.47 -2.33 -2.30
N ALA A 31 -15.63 -2.16 -3.33
CA ALA A 31 -14.90 -3.24 -3.95
C ALA A 31 -13.90 -3.90 -2.99
N PHE A 32 -13.27 -3.14 -2.08
CA PHE A 32 -12.40 -3.69 -1.04
C PHE A 32 -13.18 -4.56 -0.04
N ALA A 33 -14.40 -4.14 0.32
CA ALA A 33 -15.31 -4.90 1.16
C ALA A 33 -16.00 -6.09 0.45
N GLY A 34 -15.62 -6.39 -0.80
CA GLY A 34 -16.20 -7.48 -1.58
C GLY A 34 -17.56 -7.17 -2.22
N ARG A 35 -17.99 -5.90 -2.19
CA ARG A 35 -19.25 -5.39 -2.77
C ARG A 35 -18.98 -4.48 -3.98
N GLY A 36 -18.07 -4.89 -4.86
CA GLY A 36 -17.61 -4.10 -6.02
C GLY A 36 -18.57 -4.07 -7.21
N GLU A 37 -19.87 -3.97 -6.99
CA GLU A 37 -20.87 -3.87 -8.06
C GLU A 37 -21.00 -2.42 -8.52
N ILE A 38 -20.84 -2.19 -9.82
CA ILE A 38 -20.81 -0.83 -10.40
C ILE A 38 -22.22 -0.23 -10.45
N PHE A 39 -23.23 -1.06 -10.64
CA PHE A 39 -24.62 -0.64 -10.92
C PHE A 39 -25.59 -1.05 -9.81
N ALA A 40 -25.15 -1.02 -8.55
CA ALA A 40 -25.98 -1.45 -7.42
C ALA A 40 -27.17 -0.50 -7.21
N ASN A 41 -28.31 -0.79 -7.86
CA ASN A 41 -29.62 -0.12 -7.71
C ASN A 41 -29.63 1.40 -7.97
N GLU A 42 -28.99 1.85 -9.05
CA GLU A 42 -28.88 3.27 -9.36
C GLU A 42 -29.84 3.75 -10.46
N ASP A 43 -30.33 4.99 -10.32
CA ASP A 43 -31.06 5.70 -11.36
C ASP A 43 -30.19 5.98 -12.59
N ALA A 44 -30.80 6.14 -13.75
CA ALA A 44 -30.11 6.26 -15.04
C ALA A 44 -29.03 7.36 -15.09
N ALA A 45 -29.20 8.44 -14.32
CA ALA A 45 -28.22 9.53 -14.20
C ALA A 45 -26.95 9.11 -13.45
N HIS A 46 -27.05 8.26 -12.43
CA HIS A 46 -25.92 7.81 -11.62
C HIS A 46 -25.12 6.67 -12.29
N LEU A 47 -25.75 5.91 -13.19
CA LEU A 47 -25.07 4.86 -13.97
C LEU A 47 -23.88 5.39 -14.79
N ALA A 48 -24.01 6.59 -15.35
CA ALA A 48 -22.94 7.24 -16.13
C ALA A 48 -21.74 7.60 -15.24
N VAL A 49 -22.02 8.15 -14.05
CA VAL A 49 -21.02 8.50 -13.03
C VAL A 49 -20.29 7.27 -12.53
N SER A 50 -21.04 6.22 -12.16
CA SER A 50 -20.47 4.97 -11.65
C SER A 50 -19.62 4.25 -12.69
N LYS A 51 -20.02 4.29 -13.97
CA LYS A 51 -19.19 3.78 -15.06
C LYS A 51 -17.90 4.59 -15.22
N LYS A 52 -18.00 5.92 -15.24
CA LYS A 52 -16.84 6.83 -15.35
C LYS A 52 -15.87 6.63 -14.18
N ALA A 53 -16.39 6.41 -12.98
CA ALA A 53 -15.63 6.08 -11.79
C ALA A 53 -14.91 4.73 -11.91
N ALA A 54 -15.61 3.69 -12.37
CA ALA A 54 -15.03 2.37 -12.59
C ALA A 54 -13.92 2.38 -13.65
N ASP A 55 -14.17 3.06 -14.79
CA ASP A 55 -13.19 3.22 -15.86
C ASP A 55 -11.93 3.93 -15.34
N ARG A 56 -12.10 4.96 -14.50
CA ARG A 56 -10.98 5.69 -13.88
C ARG A 56 -10.17 4.82 -12.90
N LEU A 57 -10.81 3.99 -12.08
CA LEU A 57 -10.12 3.04 -11.20
C LEU A 57 -9.29 2.01 -11.98
N VAL A 58 -9.81 1.56 -13.12
CA VAL A 58 -9.14 0.59 -14.00
C VAL A 58 -7.97 1.24 -14.73
N GLU A 59 -8.15 2.47 -15.23
CA GLU A 59 -7.09 3.27 -15.85
C GLU A 59 -5.90 3.46 -14.88
N LEU A 60 -6.21 3.75 -13.62
CA LEU A 60 -5.23 3.94 -12.54
C LEU A 60 -4.70 2.62 -11.96
N LYS A 61 -5.14 1.47 -12.48
CA LYS A 61 -4.77 0.11 -12.04
C LYS A 61 -5.07 -0.19 -10.57
N LEU A 62 -5.95 0.59 -9.95
CA LEU A 62 -6.45 0.36 -8.59
C LEU A 62 -7.45 -0.79 -8.58
N ALA A 63 -8.13 -1.01 -9.69
CA ALA A 63 -9.08 -2.10 -9.84
C ALA A 63 -9.04 -2.73 -11.25
N ARG A 64 -9.72 -3.87 -11.42
CA ARG A 64 -9.89 -4.56 -12.70
C ARG A 64 -11.34 -5.00 -12.85
N PHE A 65 -11.83 -5.10 -14.09
CA PHE A 65 -13.13 -5.73 -14.33
C PHE A 65 -13.01 -7.25 -14.14
N SER A 66 -13.94 -7.84 -13.39
CA SER A 66 -13.92 -9.28 -13.08
C SER A 66 -14.80 -10.11 -14.01
N GLY A 67 -15.50 -9.49 -14.98
CA GLY A 67 -16.41 -10.17 -15.90
C GLY A 67 -16.54 -9.47 -17.25
N GLU A 68 -17.01 -10.21 -18.24
CA GLU A 68 -17.15 -9.76 -19.64
C GLU A 68 -18.14 -8.60 -19.79
N GLY A 69 -19.19 -8.57 -18.96
CA GLY A 69 -20.16 -7.48 -18.90
C GLY A 69 -19.65 -6.19 -18.23
N ARG A 70 -18.41 -6.16 -17.71
CA ARG A 70 -17.83 -5.01 -16.99
C ARG A 70 -18.77 -4.41 -15.95
N THR A 71 -19.53 -5.24 -15.25
CA THR A 71 -20.53 -4.84 -14.23
C THR A 71 -20.00 -4.95 -12.80
N ARG A 72 -18.88 -5.65 -12.63
CA ARG A 72 -18.22 -5.86 -11.35
C ARG A 72 -16.73 -5.52 -11.45
N VAL A 73 -16.25 -4.87 -10.40
CA VAL A 73 -14.88 -4.42 -10.25
C VAL A 73 -14.25 -5.15 -9.07
N GLU A 74 -13.08 -5.73 -9.30
CA GLU A 74 -12.22 -6.33 -8.28
C GLU A 74 -11.04 -5.42 -7.99
N VAL A 75 -10.75 -5.21 -6.71
CA VAL A 75 -9.62 -4.39 -6.28
C VAL A 75 -8.30 -5.14 -6.51
N THR A 76 -7.31 -4.45 -7.09
CA THR A 76 -5.94 -4.99 -7.25
C THR A 76 -5.15 -4.87 -5.94
N ASN A 77 -3.95 -5.45 -5.87
CA ASN A 77 -3.07 -5.25 -4.71
C ASN A 77 -2.75 -3.77 -4.44
N ALA A 78 -2.66 -2.95 -5.50
CA ALA A 78 -2.46 -1.51 -5.37
C ALA A 78 -3.71 -0.83 -4.80
N GLY A 79 -4.90 -1.14 -5.32
CA GLY A 79 -6.14 -0.59 -4.78
C GLY A 79 -6.40 -0.99 -3.33
N ARG A 80 -6.03 -2.21 -2.91
CA ARG A 80 -6.14 -2.66 -1.52
C ARG A 80 -5.28 -1.85 -0.57
N TYR A 81 -4.06 -1.52 -1.00
CA TYR A 81 -3.17 -0.65 -0.24
C TYR A 81 -3.79 0.74 -0.05
N TRP A 82 -4.32 1.34 -1.12
CA TRP A 82 -4.91 2.67 -1.05
C TRP A 82 -6.21 2.72 -0.28
N ALA A 83 -7.08 1.71 -0.43
CA ALA A 83 -8.29 1.56 0.38
C ALA A 83 -8.01 1.59 1.89
N LEU A 84 -6.84 1.10 2.33
CA LEU A 84 -6.42 1.12 3.74
C LEU A 84 -5.70 2.42 4.17
N ASN A 85 -5.10 3.15 3.24
CA ASN A 85 -4.24 4.32 3.52
C ASN A 85 -4.90 5.67 3.20
N GLY A 86 -6.24 5.74 3.26
CA GLY A 86 -6.98 6.99 3.01
C GLY A 86 -7.72 7.05 1.67
N GLY A 87 -7.94 5.89 1.04
CA GLY A 87 -8.82 5.74 -0.12
C GLY A 87 -8.25 6.34 -1.40
N TYR A 88 -9.16 6.68 -2.30
CA TYR A 88 -8.84 7.34 -3.56
C TYR A 88 -8.33 8.77 -3.37
N MET A 89 -8.83 9.47 -2.35
CA MET A 89 -8.39 10.83 -2.03
C MET A 89 -6.95 10.86 -1.51
N GLY A 90 -6.52 9.83 -0.78
CA GLY A 90 -5.10 9.64 -0.41
C GLY A 90 -4.21 9.42 -1.63
N PHE A 91 -4.68 8.59 -2.57
CA PHE A 91 -3.98 8.33 -3.83
C PHE A 91 -3.78 9.60 -4.67
N LEU A 92 -4.81 10.46 -4.78
CA LEU A 92 -4.71 11.72 -5.53
C LEU A 92 -3.77 12.74 -4.90
N LYS A 93 -3.63 12.74 -3.57
CA LYS A 93 -2.68 13.64 -2.87
C LYS A 93 -1.22 13.26 -3.11
N GLU A 94 -0.94 11.97 -3.24
CA GLU A 94 0.42 11.46 -3.44
C GLU A 94 0.84 11.41 -4.92
N ILE A 95 -0.10 11.45 -5.86
CA ILE A 95 0.19 11.45 -7.30
C ILE A 95 0.01 12.85 -7.88
N PRO A 96 1.08 13.49 -8.39
CA PRO A 96 0.94 14.79 -9.02
C PRO A 96 0.04 14.72 -10.27
N PRO A 97 -0.75 15.79 -10.54
CA PRO A 97 -1.71 15.83 -11.63
C PRO A 97 -0.94 15.82 -12.98
N GLY A 98 -0.88 14.64 -13.61
CA GLY A 98 -0.14 14.43 -14.85
C GLY A 98 0.41 13.01 -15.03
N GLY A 99 0.42 12.18 -13.97
CA GLY A 99 0.91 10.80 -14.01
C GLY A 99 -0.05 9.76 -14.60
N GLY A 100 -0.92 10.13 -15.54
CA GLY A 100 -1.80 9.21 -16.24
C GLY A 100 -1.03 8.45 -17.33
N GLY A 101 -0.87 7.14 -17.17
CA GLY A 101 -0.40 6.25 -18.23
C GLY A 101 1.12 6.11 -18.32
N GLY A 102 1.72 5.24 -17.50
CA GLY A 102 3.12 4.88 -17.68
C GLY A 102 3.54 3.71 -16.80
N GLY A 103 3.84 2.58 -17.41
CA GLY A 103 4.26 1.37 -16.71
C GLY A 103 5.51 1.56 -15.83
N GLY A 104 5.49 0.90 -14.69
CA GLY A 104 6.64 0.10 -14.22
C GLY A 104 7.90 0.83 -13.72
N ARG A 105 7.95 2.16 -13.62
CA ARG A 105 9.18 2.86 -13.15
C ARG A 105 8.98 3.89 -12.04
N ASN A 106 7.76 4.14 -11.59
CA ASN A 106 7.52 4.95 -10.39
C ASN A 106 7.32 4.03 -9.17
N GLN A 107 8.35 3.27 -8.82
CA GLN A 107 8.46 2.77 -7.46
C GLN A 107 8.75 4.00 -6.59
N ASN A 108 7.83 4.33 -5.69
CA ASN A 108 8.00 5.41 -4.72
C ASN A 108 9.42 5.31 -4.13
N PRO A 109 10.31 6.32 -4.30
CA PRO A 109 11.67 6.28 -3.76
C PRO A 109 11.67 6.10 -2.24
N GLU A 110 10.61 6.56 -1.57
CA GLU A 110 10.37 6.34 -0.15
C GLU A 110 10.08 4.87 0.20
N PHE A 111 9.35 4.14 -0.64
CA PHE A 111 9.10 2.70 -0.45
C PHE A 111 10.35 1.85 -0.72
N GLN A 112 11.18 2.24 -1.69
CA GLN A 112 12.50 1.64 -1.87
C GLN A 112 13.43 1.99 -0.70
N ALA A 113 13.40 3.22 -0.18
CA ALA A 113 14.16 3.62 0.98
C ALA A 113 13.74 2.88 2.26
N LEU A 114 12.44 2.66 2.46
CA LEU A 114 11.88 1.85 3.55
C LEU A 114 12.31 0.38 3.43
N ARG A 115 12.22 -0.23 2.24
CA ARG A 115 12.73 -1.60 2.01
C ARG A 115 14.24 -1.70 2.20
N MET A 116 15.00 -0.73 1.72
CA MET A 116 16.45 -0.65 1.89
C MET A 116 16.84 -0.49 3.36
N ASN A 117 16.10 0.31 4.13
CA ASN A 117 16.34 0.47 5.58
C ASN A 117 16.01 -0.81 6.35
N TYR A 118 14.91 -1.50 6.03
CA TYR A 118 14.60 -2.80 6.62
C TYR A 118 15.61 -3.90 6.26
N MET A 119 16.11 -3.92 5.02
CA MET A 119 17.18 -4.84 4.59
C MET A 119 18.52 -4.53 5.27
N LYS A 120 18.88 -3.26 5.44
CA LYS A 120 20.07 -2.82 6.19
C LYS A 120 19.99 -3.24 7.66
N LEU A 121 18.82 -3.14 8.28
CA LEU A 121 18.63 -3.54 9.67
C LEU A 121 18.91 -5.04 9.86
N ARG A 122 18.39 -5.90 8.97
CA ARG A 122 18.67 -7.34 8.99
C ARG A 122 20.15 -7.65 8.80
N LEU A 123 20.83 -6.92 7.92
CA LEU A 123 22.27 -7.10 7.70
C LEU A 123 23.08 -6.73 8.95
N ASN A 124 22.75 -5.63 9.62
CA ASN A 124 23.43 -5.23 10.85
C ASN A 124 23.17 -6.22 12.00
N THR A 125 21.93 -6.71 12.16
CA THR A 125 21.64 -7.75 13.16
C THR A 125 22.38 -9.04 12.83
N PHE A 126 22.48 -9.42 11.55
CA PHE A 126 23.29 -10.56 11.11
C PHE A 126 24.76 -10.37 11.47
N TRP A 127 25.36 -9.23 11.12
CA TRP A 127 26.75 -8.92 11.46
C TRP A 127 27.02 -8.88 12.97
N LEU A 128 26.08 -8.36 13.75
CA LEU A 128 26.18 -8.35 15.21
C LEU A 128 26.13 -9.77 15.78
N SER A 129 25.20 -10.61 15.31
CA SER A 129 25.10 -12.02 15.73
C SER A 129 26.32 -12.84 15.32
N PHE A 130 26.86 -12.58 14.11
CA PHE A 130 28.06 -13.22 13.60
C PHE A 130 29.31 -12.80 14.41
N GLY A 131 29.43 -11.50 14.71
CA GLY A 131 30.49 -10.98 15.57
C GLY A 131 30.44 -11.56 16.98
N LEU A 132 29.24 -11.69 17.56
CA LEU A 132 29.06 -12.32 18.88
C LEU A 132 29.48 -13.80 18.86
N SER A 133 29.16 -14.52 17.78
CA SER A 133 29.58 -15.92 17.59
C SER A 133 31.10 -16.06 17.49
N ILE A 134 31.77 -15.19 16.74
CA ILE A 134 33.24 -15.21 16.61
C ILE A 134 33.89 -14.88 17.95
N ALA A 135 33.40 -13.86 18.66
CA ALA A 135 33.91 -13.50 19.97
C ALA A 135 33.80 -14.67 20.96
N GLY A 136 32.65 -15.35 21.01
CA GLY A 136 32.44 -16.54 21.83
C GLY A 136 33.39 -17.69 21.45
N PHE A 137 33.61 -17.91 20.15
CA PHE A 137 34.54 -18.92 19.66
C PHE A 137 36.00 -18.64 20.08
N ILE A 138 36.45 -17.38 19.97
CA ILE A 138 37.80 -16.97 20.39
C ILE A 138 37.97 -17.16 21.91
N ILE A 139 37.00 -16.75 22.71
CA ILE A 139 37.02 -16.96 24.17
C ILE A 139 37.11 -18.46 24.50
N SER A 140 36.37 -19.30 23.77
CA SER A 140 36.45 -20.76 23.91
C SER A 140 37.83 -21.31 23.54
N MET A 141 38.44 -20.84 22.46
CA MET A 141 39.80 -21.25 22.08
C MET A 141 40.85 -20.85 23.11
N ILE A 142 40.78 -19.62 23.63
CA ILE A 142 41.70 -19.14 24.67
C ILE A 142 41.53 -19.98 25.94
N SER A 143 40.28 -20.23 26.35
CA SER A 143 40.00 -21.05 27.53
C SER A 143 40.55 -22.47 27.38
N LEU A 144 40.41 -23.07 26.19
CA LEU A 144 40.97 -24.37 25.87
C LEU A 144 42.50 -24.37 25.87
N ALA A 145 43.13 -23.35 25.30
CA ALA A 145 44.59 -23.22 25.26
C ALA A 145 45.18 -23.07 26.67
N VAL A 146 44.57 -22.24 27.51
CA VAL A 146 44.97 -22.09 28.91
C VAL A 146 44.81 -23.43 29.64
N ALA A 147 43.66 -24.09 29.51
CA ALA A 147 43.42 -25.39 30.13
C ALA A 147 44.45 -26.46 29.69
N ALA A 148 44.81 -26.49 28.41
CA ALA A 148 45.81 -27.41 27.88
C ALA A 148 47.21 -27.15 28.46
N LEU A 149 47.62 -25.87 28.55
CA LEU A 149 48.93 -25.49 29.11
C LEU A 149 49.02 -25.75 30.63
N THR A 150 47.95 -25.44 31.39
CA THR A 150 47.88 -25.76 32.83
C THR A 150 47.73 -27.25 33.09
N GLY A 151 47.01 -27.98 32.21
CA GLY A 151 46.86 -29.43 32.31
C GLY A 151 48.17 -30.17 32.05
N GLN A 152 48.97 -29.71 31.08
CA GLN A 152 50.29 -30.27 30.80
C GLN A 152 51.30 -30.03 31.93
N THR A 153 51.24 -28.87 32.60
CA THR A 153 52.11 -28.59 33.76
C THR A 153 51.74 -29.41 35.00
N PHE A 154 50.47 -29.82 35.16
CA PHE A 154 50.04 -30.68 36.27
C PHE A 154 50.37 -32.16 36.04
N PHE A 155 50.41 -32.63 34.80
CA PHE A 155 50.71 -34.04 34.47
C PHE A 155 52.20 -34.39 34.49
N HIS A 156 53.09 -33.38 34.49
CA HIS A 156 54.54 -33.58 34.42
C HIS A 156 55.26 -33.44 35.78
N ARG A 157 54.51 -33.36 36.88
CA ARG A 157 55.00 -33.27 38.27
C ARG A 157 54.48 -34.44 39.09
#